data_AF-A0A4P7II92-F1
#
_entry.id   AF-A0A4P7II92-F1
#
_cell.length_a   1.000
_cell.length_b   1.000
_cell.length_c   1.000
_cell.angle_alpha   90.00
_cell.angle_beta   90.00
_cell.angle_gamma   90.00
#
_symmetry.space_group_name_H-M   'P 1'
#
loop_
_entity.id
_entity.type
_entity.pdbx_description
1 polymer ?
#
loop_
_entity_poly.entity_id
_entity_poly.type
_entity_poly.pdbx_seq_one_letter_code
_entity_poly.pdbx_strand_id
1 'polypeptide(L)'
;MPYRRWTRLGIVAVASHLGYELAVGVGVPGAPRIGVRPAVAGYALATAGAYRTAGRLPGPRGDRRFAAANGLFAAAVISHYASWPRATWHGLPWLVECEGIEGVLIVPYNMVLQVSAVAVVGGLVENLSAWPWALAAGLVAVPALRWLTPREYDRLLAQAAAQPGWWNRRLAIRMRSGS
;
A
#
# COMPACT_ATOMS: atom_id res chain seq x y z
N MET A 1 27.05 -5.66 6.03
CA MET A 1 25.87 -4.77 6.18
C MET A 1 24.61 -5.62 6.09
N PRO A 2 23.53 -5.39 6.87
CA PRO A 2 22.28 -6.13 6.65
C PRO A 2 21.86 -5.90 5.21
N TYR A 3 21.75 -7.00 4.46
CA TYR A 3 21.32 -6.98 3.07
C TYR A 3 19.92 -6.35 3.00
N ARG A 4 19.75 -5.52 1.98
CA ARG A 4 18.49 -4.92 1.56
C ARG A 4 17.71 -4.08 2.59
N ARG A 5 18.37 -3.07 3.18
CA ARG A 5 17.79 -2.22 4.24
C ARG A 5 16.60 -1.41 3.74
N TRP A 6 16.69 -0.85 2.54
CA TRP A 6 15.63 -0.01 1.99
C TRP A 6 14.43 -0.83 1.56
N THR A 7 14.67 -2.00 0.95
CA THR A 7 13.59 -2.96 0.65
C THR A 7 12.88 -3.41 1.93
N ARG A 8 13.61 -3.68 3.03
CA ARG A 8 13.00 -4.03 4.33
C ARG A 8 12.17 -2.89 4.90
N LEU A 9 12.64 -1.64 4.78
CA LEU A 9 11.85 -0.47 5.15
C LEU A 9 10.58 -0.37 4.31
N GLY A 10 10.65 -0.60 3.00
CA GLY A 10 9.50 -0.61 2.11
C GLY A 10 8.46 -1.67 2.49
N ILE A 11 8.91 -2.87 2.86
CA ILE A 11 8.02 -3.94 3.34
C ILE A 11 7.31 -3.53 4.65
N VAL A 12 8.05 -2.92 5.58
CA VAL A 12 7.46 -2.41 6.83
C VAL A 12 6.47 -1.29 6.52
N ALA A 13 6.81 -0.37 5.62
CA ALA A 13 5.93 0.73 5.24
C ALA A 13 4.62 0.25 4.60
N VAL A 14 4.67 -0.77 3.74
CA VAL A 14 3.47 -1.44 3.19
C VAL A 14 2.63 -2.09 4.28
N ALA A 15 3.26 -2.80 5.22
CA ALA A 15 2.55 -3.39 6.35
C ALA A 15 1.89 -2.32 7.23
N SER A 16 2.59 -1.20 7.47
CA SER A 16 2.08 -0.05 8.21
C SER A 16 0.92 0.64 7.49
N HIS A 17 0.99 0.79 6.17
CA HIS A 17 -0.07 1.37 5.35
C HIS A 17 -1.37 0.56 5.46
N LEU A 18 -1.31 -0.75 5.20
CA LEU A 18 -2.47 -1.64 5.33
C LEU A 18 -2.98 -1.76 6.77
N GLY A 19 -2.05 -1.78 7.74
CA GLY A 19 -2.38 -1.81 9.16
C GLY A 19 -3.09 -0.54 9.60
N TYR A 20 -2.67 0.62 9.07
CA TYR A 20 -3.30 1.90 9.36
C TYR A 20 -4.73 1.94 8.81
N GLU A 21 -4.93 1.52 7.56
CA GLU A 21 -6.26 1.43 6.90
C GLU A 21 -7.24 0.58 7.73
N LEU A 22 -6.79 -0.60 8.13
CA LEU A 22 -7.56 -1.48 9.01
C LEU A 22 -7.88 -0.79 10.35
N ALA A 23 -6.89 -0.16 10.97
CA ALA A 23 -7.04 0.47 12.28
C ALA A 23 -8.01 1.65 12.26
N VAL A 24 -7.97 2.51 11.23
CA VAL A 24 -8.90 3.63 11.07
C VAL A 24 -10.26 3.22 10.54
N GLY A 25 -10.38 1.97 10.11
CA GLY A 25 -11.66 1.35 9.77
C GLY A 25 -12.11 1.63 8.35
N VAL A 26 -11.18 1.66 7.39
CA VAL A 26 -11.50 1.73 5.95
C VAL A 26 -11.44 0.37 5.26
N GLY A 27 -11.21 -0.69 6.02
CA GLY A 27 -11.17 -2.06 5.52
C GLY A 27 -9.77 -2.49 5.10
N VAL A 28 -9.72 -3.59 4.37
CA VAL A 28 -8.49 -4.19 3.84
C VAL A 28 -8.78 -4.68 2.43
N PRO A 29 -7.93 -4.38 1.43
CA PRO A 29 -8.13 -4.88 0.07
C PRO A 29 -8.32 -6.41 0.05
N GLY A 30 -9.25 -6.88 -0.79
CA GLY A 30 -9.60 -8.29 -0.89
C GLY A 30 -10.59 -8.79 0.18
N ALA A 31 -10.80 -8.05 1.29
CA ALA A 31 -11.79 -8.41 2.31
C ALA A 31 -13.22 -8.60 1.77
N PRO A 32 -13.70 -7.87 0.75
CA PRO A 32 -15.01 -8.13 0.16
C PRO A 32 -15.17 -9.50 -0.50
N ARG A 33 -14.07 -10.16 -0.89
CA ARG A 33 -14.10 -11.45 -1.59
C ARG A 33 -13.84 -12.64 -0.68
N ILE A 34 -12.82 -12.51 0.16
CA ILE A 34 -12.35 -13.63 1.00
C ILE A 34 -12.67 -13.44 2.48
N GLY A 35 -13.13 -12.25 2.87
CA GLY A 35 -13.35 -11.87 4.26
C GLY A 35 -12.13 -11.19 4.90
N VAL A 36 -12.38 -10.39 5.94
CA VAL A 36 -11.35 -9.56 6.58
C VAL A 36 -10.22 -10.38 7.22
N ARG A 37 -10.55 -11.49 7.91
CA ARG A 37 -9.56 -12.31 8.62
C ARG A 37 -8.53 -12.94 7.68
N PRO A 38 -8.94 -13.67 6.62
CA PRO A 38 -7.97 -14.24 5.69
C PRO A 38 -7.23 -13.18 4.86
N ALA A 39 -7.87 -12.04 4.53
CA ALA A 39 -7.17 -10.94 3.86
C ALA A 39 -6.03 -10.39 4.73
N VAL A 40 -6.32 -10.06 6.00
CA VAL A 40 -5.31 -9.58 6.96
C VAL A 40 -4.21 -10.62 7.18
N ALA A 41 -4.57 -11.88 7.39
CA ALA A 41 -3.59 -12.95 7.58
C ALA A 41 -2.68 -13.13 6.35
N GLY A 42 -3.24 -13.05 5.14
CA GLY A 42 -2.50 -13.12 3.88
C GLY A 42 -1.45 -12.01 3.79
N TYR A 43 -1.83 -10.76 4.03
CA TYR A 43 -0.90 -9.63 4.02
C TYR A 43 0.17 -9.74 5.11
N ALA A 44 -0.21 -10.12 6.33
CA ALA A 44 0.72 -10.28 7.45
C ALA A 44 1.76 -11.37 7.17
N LEU A 45 1.33 -12.53 6.65
CA LEU A 45 2.22 -13.63 6.30
C LEU A 45 3.13 -13.27 5.13
N ALA A 46 2.59 -12.61 4.10
CA ALA A 46 3.35 -12.17 2.93
C ALA A 46 4.45 -11.17 3.32
N THR A 47 4.11 -10.15 4.11
CA THR A 47 5.06 -9.12 4.57
C THR A 47 6.11 -9.70 5.52
N ALA A 48 5.73 -10.54 6.48
CA ALA A 48 6.69 -11.24 7.36
C ALA A 48 7.64 -12.16 6.58
N GLY A 49 7.12 -12.91 5.60
CA GLY A 49 7.92 -13.74 4.70
C GLY A 49 8.90 -12.92 3.85
N ALA A 50 8.42 -11.84 3.24
CA ALA A 50 9.24 -10.92 2.45
C ALA A 50 10.34 -10.28 3.30
N TYR A 51 10.03 -9.82 4.52
CA TYR A 51 10.99 -9.18 5.41
C TYR A 51 12.12 -10.13 5.82
N ARG A 52 11.76 -11.37 6.21
CA ARG A 52 12.76 -12.39 6.56
C ARG A 52 13.66 -12.76 5.38
N THR A 53 13.09 -12.89 4.18
CA THR A 53 13.85 -13.27 2.98
C THR A 53 14.73 -12.13 2.47
N ALA A 54 14.30 -10.87 2.59
CA ALA A 54 15.10 -9.70 2.23
C ALA A 54 16.43 -9.62 3.00
N GLY A 55 16.43 -10.06 4.26
CA GLY A 55 17.63 -10.12 5.09
C GLY A 55 18.54 -11.33 4.85
N ARG A 56 18.13 -12.32 4.02
CA ARG A 56 18.80 -13.63 3.93
C ARG A 56 19.09 -14.13 2.52
N LEU A 57 18.52 -13.53 1.47
CA LEU A 57 18.62 -14.04 0.11
C LEU A 57 19.59 -13.20 -0.76
N PRO A 58 20.90 -13.55 -0.79
CA PRO A 58 21.88 -12.86 -1.62
C PRO A 58 21.77 -13.27 -3.10
N GLY A 59 22.45 -12.51 -3.95
CA GLY A 59 22.70 -12.84 -5.35
C GLY A 59 21.57 -12.49 -6.33
N PRO A 60 21.75 -12.82 -7.62
CA PRO A 60 20.93 -12.30 -8.71
C PRO A 60 19.44 -12.66 -8.61
N ARG A 61 19.09 -13.84 -8.07
CA ARG A 61 17.69 -14.23 -7.85
C ARG A 61 17.02 -13.35 -6.80
N GLY A 62 17.74 -13.00 -5.74
CA GLY A 62 17.29 -12.04 -4.73
C GLY A 62 17.12 -10.66 -5.33
N ASP A 63 18.10 -10.18 -6.11
CA ASP A 63 18.06 -8.86 -6.76
C ASP A 63 16.81 -8.73 -7.65
N ARG A 64 16.53 -9.71 -8.51
CA ARG A 64 15.35 -9.69 -9.39
C ARG A 64 14.04 -9.66 -8.61
N ARG A 65 13.91 -10.52 -7.58
CA ARG A 65 12.71 -10.60 -6.75
C ARG A 65 12.42 -9.30 -6.03
N PHE A 66 13.45 -8.71 -5.43
CA PHE A 66 13.28 -7.48 -4.65
C PHE A 66 13.25 -6.22 -5.50
N ALA A 67 13.88 -6.22 -6.69
CA ALA A 67 13.61 -5.21 -7.71
C ALA A 67 12.13 -5.20 -8.11
N ALA A 68 11.56 -6.36 -8.45
CA ALA A 68 10.13 -6.47 -8.78
C ALA A 68 9.24 -6.01 -7.61
N ALA A 69 9.55 -6.42 -6.38
CA ALA A 69 8.81 -5.97 -5.19
C ALA A 69 8.88 -4.46 -4.99
N ASN A 70 10.06 -3.84 -5.13
CA ASN A 70 10.20 -2.38 -5.05
C ASN A 70 9.47 -1.67 -6.19
N GLY A 71 9.39 -2.27 -7.38
CA GLY A 71 8.53 -1.80 -8.47
C GLY A 71 7.04 -1.82 -8.12
N LEU A 72 6.57 -2.87 -7.43
CA LEU A 72 5.19 -2.94 -6.91
C LEU A 72 4.93 -1.89 -5.82
N PHE A 73 5.89 -1.67 -4.92
CA PHE A 73 5.79 -0.64 -3.90
C PHE A 73 5.76 0.76 -4.51
N ALA A 74 6.58 1.02 -5.53
CA ALA A 74 6.53 2.24 -6.32
C ALA A 74 5.16 2.43 -6.95
N ALA A 75 4.61 1.38 -7.56
CA ALA A 75 3.31 1.42 -8.18
C ALA A 75 2.20 1.77 -7.19
N ALA A 76 2.24 1.21 -5.97
CA ALA A 76 1.30 1.55 -4.91
C ALA A 76 1.41 3.04 -4.51
N VAL A 77 2.61 3.56 -4.25
CA VAL A 77 2.80 4.98 -3.91
C VAL A 77 2.28 5.89 -5.03
N ILE A 78 2.65 5.59 -6.28
CA ILE A 78 2.22 6.35 -7.46
C ILE A 78 0.70 6.29 -7.61
N SER A 79 0.08 5.12 -7.47
CA SER A 79 -1.36 4.96 -7.65
C SER A 79 -2.15 5.75 -6.60
N HIS A 80 -1.66 5.87 -5.37
CA HIS A 80 -2.30 6.69 -4.34
C HIS A 80 -2.31 8.17 -4.75
N TYR A 81 -1.16 8.73 -5.08
CA TYR A 81 -1.06 10.14 -5.49
C TYR A 81 -1.66 10.44 -6.87
N ALA A 82 -1.89 9.42 -7.70
CA ALA A 82 -2.50 9.58 -9.02
C ALA A 82 -4.03 9.37 -9.02
N SER A 83 -4.57 8.65 -8.03
CA SER A 83 -6.00 8.29 -7.99
C SER A 83 -6.81 9.16 -7.04
N TRP A 84 -6.18 9.78 -6.03
CA TRP A 84 -6.88 10.51 -4.97
C TRP A 84 -6.63 12.02 -5.01
N PRO A 85 -7.59 12.85 -4.53
CA PRO A 85 -7.40 14.29 -4.43
C PRO A 85 -6.15 14.64 -3.61
N ARG A 86 -5.30 15.50 -4.18
CA ARG A 86 -4.05 15.91 -3.54
C ARG A 86 -3.81 17.40 -3.63
N ALA A 87 -3.16 17.91 -2.60
CA ALA A 87 -2.57 19.23 -2.52
C ALA A 87 -1.04 19.11 -2.55
N THR A 88 -0.38 20.25 -2.38
CA THR A 88 1.07 20.33 -2.19
C THR A 88 1.33 20.84 -0.77
N TRP A 89 2.17 20.14 -0.01
CA TRP A 89 2.59 20.56 1.32
C TRP A 89 4.12 20.54 1.40
N HIS A 90 4.73 21.68 1.68
CA HIS A 90 6.19 21.88 1.61
C HIS A 90 6.84 21.36 0.32
N GLY A 91 6.16 21.54 -0.84
CA GLY A 91 6.63 21.10 -2.15
C GLY A 91 6.43 19.61 -2.46
N LEU A 92 5.89 18.83 -1.51
CA LEU A 92 5.62 17.41 -1.68
C LEU A 92 4.14 17.13 -1.96
N PRO A 93 3.81 16.05 -2.70
CA PRO A 93 2.43 15.65 -2.91
C PRO A 93 1.81 15.22 -1.58
N TRP A 94 0.61 15.73 -1.30
CA TRP A 94 -0.09 15.49 -0.05
C TRP A 94 -1.55 15.14 -0.30
N LEU A 95 -2.00 13.95 0.09
CA LEU A 95 -3.39 13.54 -0.07
C LEU A 95 -4.29 14.37 0.86
N VAL A 96 -5.40 14.85 0.31
CA VAL A 96 -6.46 15.54 1.07
C VAL A 96 -7.48 14.54 1.59
N GLU A 97 -7.73 13.50 0.80
CA GLU A 97 -8.58 12.37 1.13
C GLU A 97 -8.03 11.12 0.45
N CYS A 98 -8.28 9.95 1.04
CA CYS A 98 -7.94 8.66 0.44
C CYS A 98 -8.85 7.57 1.02
N GLU A 99 -9.69 6.95 0.18
CA GLU A 99 -10.53 5.81 0.60
C GLU A 99 -11.37 6.11 1.86
N GLY A 100 -11.86 7.34 2.01
CA GLY A 100 -12.63 7.77 3.18
C GLY A 100 -11.78 8.15 4.41
N ILE A 101 -10.45 8.08 4.32
CA ILE A 101 -9.52 8.70 5.26
C ILE A 101 -9.41 10.19 4.91
N GLU A 102 -9.79 11.07 5.83
CA GLU A 102 -9.79 12.53 5.64
C GLU A 102 -9.59 13.25 6.99
N GLY A 103 -9.47 14.58 6.94
CA GLY A 103 -9.26 15.40 8.14
C GLY A 103 -7.95 15.05 8.86
N VAL A 104 -7.96 15.01 10.20
CA VAL A 104 -6.73 14.75 11.00
C VAL A 104 -6.11 13.37 10.72
N LEU A 105 -6.90 12.40 10.25
CA LEU A 105 -6.41 11.03 9.99
C LEU A 105 -5.58 10.93 8.70
N ILE A 106 -5.73 11.86 7.76
CA ILE A 106 -4.94 11.85 6.52
C ILE A 106 -3.48 12.20 6.77
N VAL A 107 -3.17 12.85 7.91
CA VAL A 107 -1.81 13.28 8.27
C VAL A 107 -0.87 12.10 8.49
N PRO A 108 -1.11 11.19 9.46
CA PRO A 108 -0.25 10.02 9.64
C PRO A 108 -0.24 9.11 8.41
N TYR A 109 -1.34 9.03 7.66
CA TYR A 109 -1.40 8.26 6.42
C TYR A 109 -0.42 8.80 5.36
N ASN A 110 -0.42 10.12 5.14
CA ASN A 110 0.57 10.75 4.28
C ASN A 110 2.00 10.49 4.77
N MET A 111 2.27 10.56 6.08
CA MET A 111 3.61 10.26 6.59
C MET A 111 4.07 8.84 6.23
N VAL A 112 3.18 7.85 6.32
CA VAL A 112 3.47 6.49 5.87
C VAL A 112 3.75 6.45 4.36
N LEU A 113 2.99 7.18 3.54
CA LEU A 113 3.24 7.26 2.10
C LEU A 113 4.56 7.97 1.75
N GLN A 114 4.94 9.02 2.48
CA GLN A 114 6.23 9.70 2.27
C GLN A 114 7.40 8.78 2.65
N VAL A 115 7.31 8.09 3.78
CA VAL A 115 8.31 7.07 4.18
C VAL A 115 8.37 5.95 3.14
N SER A 116 7.22 5.53 2.62
CA SER A 116 7.15 4.53 1.54
C SER A 116 7.85 5.03 0.28
N ALA A 117 7.65 6.28 -0.12
CA ALA A 117 8.30 6.88 -1.29
C ALA A 117 9.82 6.89 -1.14
N VAL A 118 10.34 7.30 0.03
CA VAL A 118 11.78 7.28 0.33
C VAL A 118 12.31 5.85 0.30
N ALA A 119 11.60 4.91 0.92
CA ALA A 119 11.98 3.50 0.94
C ALA A 119 12.01 2.87 -0.46
N VAL A 120 11.07 3.24 -1.33
CA VAL A 120 11.04 2.84 -2.74
C VAL A 120 12.26 3.35 -3.48
N VAL A 121 12.58 4.65 -3.37
CA VAL A 121 13.75 5.23 -4.04
C VAL A 121 15.02 4.51 -3.60
N GLY A 122 15.22 4.35 -2.28
CA GLY A 122 16.34 3.60 -1.74
C GLY A 122 16.37 2.14 -2.19
N GLY A 123 15.19 1.49 -2.26
CA GLY A 123 15.04 0.10 -2.70
C GLY A 123 15.37 -0.10 -4.17
N LEU A 124 15.01 0.86 -5.05
CA LEU A 124 15.38 0.82 -6.45
C LEU A 124 16.89 0.96 -6.63
N VAL A 125 17.52 1.88 -5.91
CA VAL A 125 18.99 2.04 -5.91
C VAL A 125 19.68 0.79 -5.37
N GLU A 126 19.15 0.19 -4.30
CA GLU A 126 19.65 -1.03 -3.69
C GLU A 126 19.57 -2.27 -4.61
N ASN A 127 18.67 -2.25 -5.59
CA ASN A 127 18.44 -3.35 -6.53
C ASN A 127 18.70 -2.92 -7.99
N LEU A 128 19.57 -1.92 -8.20
CA LEU A 128 19.79 -1.30 -9.51
C LEU A 128 20.25 -2.30 -10.58
N SER A 129 21.03 -3.32 -10.20
CA SER A 129 21.49 -4.38 -11.10
C SER A 129 20.36 -5.19 -11.75
N ALA A 130 19.17 -5.16 -11.16
CA ALA A 130 17.98 -5.83 -11.66
C ALA A 130 16.82 -4.86 -11.98
N TRP A 131 17.14 -3.59 -12.28
CA TRP A 131 16.17 -2.53 -12.57
C TRP A 131 15.10 -2.89 -13.62
N PRO A 132 15.32 -3.71 -14.67
CA PRO A 132 14.27 -4.04 -15.63
C PRO A 132 13.08 -4.75 -14.97
N TRP A 133 13.31 -5.52 -13.90
CA TRP A 133 12.24 -6.19 -13.15
C TRP A 133 11.41 -5.21 -12.31
N ALA A 134 12.05 -4.18 -11.76
CA ALA A 134 11.34 -3.10 -11.08
C ALA A 134 10.47 -2.32 -12.07
N LEU A 135 11.03 -1.99 -13.24
CA LEU A 135 10.30 -1.27 -14.28
C LEU A 135 9.12 -2.11 -14.81
N ALA A 136 9.35 -3.38 -15.14
CA ALA A 136 8.29 -4.27 -15.62
C ALA A 136 7.15 -4.40 -14.60
N ALA A 137 7.49 -4.61 -13.31
CA ALA A 137 6.50 -4.66 -12.25
C ALA A 137 5.72 -3.35 -12.13
N GLY A 138 6.40 -2.20 -12.17
CA GLY A 138 5.77 -0.88 -12.09
C GLY A 138 4.85 -0.58 -13.28
N LEU A 139 5.31 -0.84 -14.50
CA LEU A 139 4.55 -0.60 -15.73
C LEU A 139 3.26 -1.42 -15.80
N VAL A 140 3.25 -2.63 -15.22
CA VAL A 140 2.04 -3.45 -15.13
C VAL A 140 1.17 -3.01 -13.95
N ALA A 141 1.77 -2.80 -12.77
CA ALA A 141 1.01 -2.58 -11.55
C ALA A 141 0.37 -1.19 -11.47
N VAL A 142 1.02 -0.12 -11.96
CA VAL A 142 0.43 1.24 -11.91
C VAL A 142 -0.93 1.31 -12.62
N PRO A 143 -1.07 0.92 -13.91
CA PRO A 143 -2.36 0.97 -14.58
C PRO A 143 -3.35 -0.02 -13.98
N ALA A 144 -2.90 -1.21 -13.57
CA ALA A 144 -3.76 -2.20 -12.93
C ALA A 144 -4.37 -1.67 -11.63
N LEU A 145 -3.56 -1.07 -10.75
CA LEU A 145 -4.02 -0.47 -9.50
C LEU A 145 -4.97 0.70 -9.77
N ARG A 146 -4.62 1.60 -10.69
CA ARG A 146 -5.50 2.72 -11.07
C ARG A 146 -6.88 2.26 -11.54
N TRP A 147 -6.95 1.12 -12.22
CA TRP A 147 -8.21 0.54 -12.67
C TRP A 147 -8.94 -0.26 -11.57
N LEU A 148 -8.21 -0.99 -10.72
CA LEU A 148 -8.80 -1.86 -9.71
C LEU A 148 -9.22 -1.12 -8.44
N THR A 149 -8.48 -0.09 -8.03
CA THR A 149 -8.69 0.63 -6.76
C THR A 149 -10.11 1.18 -6.64
N PRO A 150 -10.69 1.91 -7.62
CA PRO A 150 -12.06 2.40 -7.49
C PRO A 150 -13.08 1.28 -7.31
N ARG A 151 -12.93 0.19 -8.07
CA ARG A 151 -13.83 -0.98 -7.99
C ARG A 151 -13.71 -1.69 -6.66
N GLU A 152 -12.51 -1.75 -6.09
CA GLU A 152 -12.31 -2.34 -4.78
C GLU A 152 -12.89 -1.47 -3.68
N TYR A 153 -12.71 -0.16 -3.79
CA TYR A 153 -13.32 0.81 -2.89
C TYR A 153 -14.85 0.72 -2.91
N ASP A 154 -15.48 0.62 -4.08
CA ASP A 154 -16.93 0.41 -4.21
C ASP A 154 -17.40 -0.87 -3.50
N ARG A 155 -16.64 -1.97 -3.63
CA ARG A 155 -16.93 -3.23 -2.93
C ARG A 155 -16.79 -3.08 -1.42
N LEU A 156 -15.79 -2.34 -0.95
CA LEU A 156 -15.59 -2.08 0.47
C LEU A 156 -16.73 -1.21 1.04
N LEU A 157 -17.20 -0.21 0.30
CA LEU A 157 -18.39 0.58 0.67
C LEU A 157 -19.64 -0.31 0.76
N ALA A 158 -19.90 -1.14 -0.26
CA ALA A 158 -21.02 -2.07 -0.25
C ALA A 158 -20.93 -3.07 0.92
N GLN A 159 -19.73 -3.60 1.18
CA GLN A 159 -19.49 -4.49 2.33
C GLN A 159 -19.73 -3.76 3.66
N ALA A 160 -19.32 -2.50 3.78
CA ALA A 160 -19.53 -1.71 4.99
C ALA A 160 -20.99 -1.37 5.24
N ALA A 161 -21.79 -1.17 4.18
CA ALA A 161 -23.23 -0.99 4.28
C ALA A 161 -23.93 -2.29 4.73
N ALA A 162 -23.56 -3.44 4.16
CA ALA A 162 -24.19 -4.71 4.46
C ALA A 162 -23.75 -5.32 5.80
N GLN A 163 -22.48 -5.17 6.15
CA GLN A 163 -21.83 -5.82 7.30
C GLN A 163 -20.90 -4.83 8.01
N PRO A 164 -21.46 -3.85 8.75
CA PRO A 164 -20.66 -2.90 9.49
C PRO A 164 -19.91 -3.61 10.64
N GLY A 165 -18.64 -3.27 10.78
CA GLY A 165 -17.77 -3.76 11.84
C GLY A 165 -16.72 -2.73 12.18
N TRP A 166 -15.95 -2.97 13.24
CA TRP A 166 -14.89 -2.02 13.64
C TRP A 166 -13.89 -1.75 12.51
N TRP A 167 -13.61 -2.75 11.68
CA TRP A 167 -12.62 -2.72 10.59
C TRP A 167 -13.06 -1.94 9.34
N ASN A 168 -14.35 -1.62 9.19
CA ASN A 168 -14.88 -0.80 8.07
C ASN A 168 -15.82 0.33 8.57
N ARG A 169 -15.79 0.62 9.88
CA ARG A 169 -16.72 1.56 10.55
C ARG A 169 -16.76 2.94 9.89
N ARG A 170 -15.64 3.42 9.34
CA ARG A 170 -15.54 4.74 8.71
C ARG A 170 -16.27 4.77 7.38
N LEU A 171 -16.15 3.71 6.58
CA LEU A 171 -16.91 3.56 5.34
C LEU A 171 -18.41 3.46 5.61
N ALA A 172 -18.80 2.72 6.66
CA ALA A 172 -20.19 2.62 7.06
C ALA A 172 -20.78 3.97 7.48
N ILE A 173 -20.02 4.81 8.19
CA ILE A 173 -20.43 6.19 8.52
C ILE A 173 -20.57 7.02 7.24
N ARG A 174 -19.59 6.97 6.33
CA ARG A 174 -19.61 7.73 5.08
C ARG A 174 -20.85 7.41 4.24
N MET A 175 -21.19 6.12 4.09
CA MET A 175 -22.39 5.68 3.37
C MET A 175 -23.69 6.20 3.99
N ARG A 176 -23.76 6.36 5.31
CA ARG A 176 -24.92 6.94 6.01
C ARG A 176 -24.98 8.46 5.96
N SER A 177 -23.85 9.12 5.70
CA SER A 177 -23.74 10.59 5.70
C SER A 177 -23.95 11.17 4.30
N GLY A 178 -23.75 10.36 3.25
CA GLY A 178 -23.97 10.72 1.85
C GLY A 178 -25.31 10.23 1.29
N SER A 179 -26.15 9.60 2.11
CA SER A 179 -27.55 9.24 1.83
C SER A 179 -28.49 10.24 2.48
#